data_AF-A0A917UZY9-F1
#
_entry.id   AF-A0A917UZY9-F1
#
_cell.length_a   1.000
_cell.length_b   1.000
_cell.length_c   1.000
_cell.angle_alpha   90.00
_cell.angle_beta   90.00
_cell.angle_gamma   90.00
#
_symmetry.space_group_name_H-M   'P 1'
#
loop_
_entity.id
_entity.type
_entity.pdbx_description
1 polymer ?
#
loop_
_entity_poly.entity_id
_entity_poly.type
_entity_poly.pdbx_seq_one_letter_code
_entity_poly.pdbx_strand_id
1 'polypeptide(L)'
;MNKKEKTATIVGMTLLIILVAGFVLGIYFFGIEGIFELLSIQYKSVWSLVVFVVSVFILGIIIELFSKAIFKLSVRNITGKGKVSFIRIIIEGISIWLVLFTVDEFMNSITLSLKTEIIVALLLAVLEIIFDNKEDK
;
A
#
# COMPACT_ATOMS: atom_id res chain seq x y z
N MET A 1 14.27 -36.43 12.35
CA MET A 1 13.11 -36.12 11.49
C MET A 1 13.19 -36.98 10.23
N ASN A 2 12.16 -37.77 9.97
CA ASN A 2 12.07 -38.60 8.78
C ASN A 2 11.86 -37.70 7.53
N LYS A 3 12.24 -38.14 6.32
CA LYS A 3 12.09 -37.34 5.09
C LYS A 3 10.63 -36.87 4.90
N LYS A 4 9.66 -37.72 5.26
CA LYS A 4 8.22 -37.42 5.19
C LYS A 4 7.81 -36.30 6.17
N GLU A 5 8.31 -36.34 7.40
CA GLU A 5 8.05 -35.29 8.39
C GLU A 5 8.63 -33.95 7.93
N LYS A 6 9.86 -33.95 7.38
CA LYS A 6 10.50 -32.74 6.84
C LYS A 6 9.70 -32.13 5.69
N THR A 7 9.22 -32.95 4.76
CA THR A 7 8.37 -32.47 3.67
C THR A 7 7.04 -31.93 4.19
N ALA A 8 6.40 -32.62 5.14
CA ALA A 8 5.14 -32.16 5.74
C ALA A 8 5.32 -30.81 6.47
N THR A 9 6.41 -30.63 7.21
CA THR A 9 6.72 -29.35 7.86
C THR A 9 6.92 -28.22 6.85
N ILE A 10 7.69 -28.45 5.77
CA ILE A 10 7.91 -27.43 4.74
C ILE A 10 6.59 -27.05 4.08
N VAL A 11 5.79 -28.03 3.66
CA VAL A 11 4.49 -27.80 3.03
C VAL A 11 3.55 -27.03 3.97
N GLY A 12 3.50 -27.43 5.25
CA GLY A 12 2.69 -26.74 6.25
C GLY A 12 3.10 -25.27 6.44
N MET A 13 4.40 -24.99 6.54
CA MET A 13 4.92 -23.62 6.67
C MET A 13 4.64 -22.79 5.41
N THR A 14 4.87 -23.35 4.22
CA THR A 14 4.58 -22.66 2.95
C THR A 14 3.10 -22.33 2.83
N LEU A 15 2.21 -23.26 3.17
CA LEU A 15 0.77 -23.05 3.10
C LEU A 15 0.29 -21.98 4.08
N LEU A 16 0.87 -21.93 5.28
CA LEU A 16 0.60 -20.87 6.25
C LEU A 16 1.05 -19.50 5.73
N ILE A 17 2.26 -19.40 5.16
CA ILE A 17 2.77 -18.15 4.57
C ILE A 17 1.84 -17.67 3.44
N ILE A 18 1.43 -18.57 2.54
CA ILE A 18 0.52 -18.24 1.44
C ILE A 18 -0.84 -17.77 1.98
N LEU A 19 -1.36 -18.43 3.02
CA LEU A 19 -2.64 -18.05 3.65
C LEU A 19 -2.57 -16.63 4.23
N VAL A 20 -1.52 -16.32 4.99
CA VAL A 20 -1.33 -14.98 5.59
C VAL A 20 -1.13 -13.92 4.52
N ALA A 21 -0.27 -14.17 3.55
CA ALA A 21 -0.03 -13.22 2.45
C ALA A 21 -1.31 -13.00 1.62
N GLY A 22 -2.05 -14.07 1.31
CA GLY A 22 -3.32 -13.99 0.60
C GLY A 22 -4.40 -13.24 1.39
N PHE A 23 -4.44 -13.39 2.71
CA PHE A 23 -5.37 -12.65 3.56
C PHE A 23 -5.06 -11.15 3.57
N VAL A 24 -3.79 -10.77 3.73
CA VAL A 24 -3.35 -9.36 3.69
C VAL A 24 -3.64 -8.74 2.31
N LEU A 25 -3.26 -9.44 1.23
CA LEU A 25 -3.55 -8.99 -0.13
C LEU A 25 -5.06 -8.92 -0.41
N GLY A 26 -5.85 -9.84 0.16
CA GLY A 26 -7.30 -9.84 0.05
C GLY A 26 -7.93 -8.61 0.68
N ILE A 27 -7.52 -8.24 1.90
CA ILE A 27 -7.97 -7.00 2.55
C ILE A 27 -7.63 -5.78 1.70
N TYR A 28 -6.39 -5.72 1.20
CA TYR A 28 -5.95 -4.62 0.35
C TYR A 28 -6.75 -4.56 -0.96
N PHE A 29 -7.00 -5.71 -1.57
CA PHE A 29 -7.79 -5.84 -2.79
C PHE A 29 -9.21 -5.31 -2.60
N PHE A 30 -9.94 -5.77 -1.57
CA PHE A 30 -11.29 -5.30 -1.29
C PHE A 30 -11.32 -3.81 -0.90
N GLY A 31 -10.28 -3.31 -0.24
CA GLY A 31 -10.13 -1.89 0.07
C GLY A 31 -10.06 -1.03 -1.20
N ILE A 32 -9.18 -1.39 -2.15
CA ILE A 32 -9.04 -0.69 -3.43
C ILE A 32 -10.29 -0.87 -4.29
N GLU A 33 -10.85 -2.07 -4.37
CA GLU A 33 -12.10 -2.34 -5.09
C GLU A 33 -13.24 -1.46 -4.59
N GLY A 34 -13.42 -1.36 -3.27
CA GLY A 34 -14.44 -0.50 -2.66
C GLY A 34 -14.24 0.99 -2.98
N ILE A 35 -12.99 1.48 -2.94
CA ILE A 35 -12.67 2.85 -3.35
C ILE A 35 -12.99 3.06 -4.84
N PHE A 36 -12.67 2.09 -5.68
CA PHE A 36 -12.88 2.18 -7.13
C PHE A 36 -14.37 2.21 -7.48
N GLU A 37 -15.18 1.40 -6.80
CA GLU A 37 -16.64 1.43 -6.94
C GLU A 37 -17.22 2.79 -6.51
N LEU A 38 -16.78 3.33 -5.37
CA LEU A 38 -17.22 4.64 -4.86
C LEU A 38 -16.87 5.79 -5.80
N LEU A 39 -15.74 5.69 -6.51
CA LEU A 39 -15.27 6.68 -7.47
C LEU A 39 -15.69 6.37 -8.92
N SER A 40 -16.49 5.31 -9.14
CA SER A 40 -16.95 4.85 -10.46
C SER A 40 -15.81 4.61 -11.47
N ILE A 41 -14.69 4.05 -10.99
CA ILE A 41 -13.50 3.76 -11.78
C ILE A 41 -13.72 2.45 -12.54
N GLN A 42 -13.54 2.49 -13.87
CA GLN A 42 -13.63 1.31 -14.72
C GLN A 42 -12.27 0.66 -14.91
N TYR A 43 -12.24 -0.67 -14.79
CA TYR A 43 -11.07 -1.49 -15.08
C TYR A 43 -11.47 -2.65 -16.00
N LYS A 44 -10.54 -3.11 -16.85
CA LYS A 44 -10.87 -4.07 -17.92
C LYS A 44 -11.29 -5.45 -17.41
N SER A 45 -10.76 -5.89 -16.27
CA SER A 45 -11.05 -7.19 -15.68
C SER A 45 -10.64 -7.27 -14.21
N VAL A 46 -11.19 -8.23 -13.47
CA VAL A 46 -10.75 -8.53 -12.09
C VAL A 46 -9.25 -8.83 -12.03
N TRP A 47 -8.69 -9.49 -13.05
CA TRP A 47 -7.26 -9.75 -13.13
C TRP A 47 -6.41 -8.47 -13.24
N SER A 48 -6.92 -7.45 -13.93
CA SER A 48 -6.28 -6.13 -13.97
C SER A 48 -6.21 -5.51 -12.57
N LEU A 49 -7.29 -5.64 -11.79
CA LEU A 49 -7.32 -5.15 -10.42
C LEU A 49 -6.36 -5.93 -9.50
N VAL A 50 -6.28 -7.26 -9.65
CA VAL A 50 -5.31 -8.08 -8.89
C VAL A 50 -3.87 -7.65 -9.20
N VAL A 51 -3.51 -7.49 -10.48
CA VAL A 51 -2.16 -7.05 -10.88
C VAL A 51 -1.87 -5.66 -10.35
N PHE A 52 -2.85 -4.75 -10.38
CA PHE A 52 -2.72 -3.41 -9.84
C PHE A 52 -2.45 -3.43 -8.34
N VAL A 53 -3.26 -4.15 -7.57
CA VAL A 53 -3.11 -4.30 -6.12
C VAL A 53 -1.74 -4.87 -5.76
N VAL A 54 -1.32 -5.95 -6.43
CA VAL A 54 -0.01 -6.55 -6.17
C VAL A 54 1.13 -5.60 -6.54
N SER A 55 1.00 -4.86 -7.64
CA SER A 55 2.02 -3.88 -8.08
C SER A 55 2.12 -2.70 -7.12
N VAL A 56 0.99 -2.14 -6.69
CA VAL A 56 0.93 -1.08 -5.68
C VAL A 56 1.52 -1.56 -4.36
N PHE A 57 1.22 -2.79 -3.95
CA PHE A 57 1.78 -3.37 -2.72
C PHE A 57 3.31 -3.51 -2.78
N ILE A 58 3.83 -4.11 -3.86
CA ILE A 58 5.28 -4.31 -4.03
C ILE A 58 6.02 -2.98 -4.14
N LEU A 59 5.53 -2.06 -4.99
CA LEU A 59 6.16 -0.77 -5.18
C LEU A 59 6.02 0.10 -3.93
N GLY A 60 4.88 0.00 -3.24
CA GLY A 60 4.61 0.64 -1.95
C GLY A 60 5.68 0.33 -0.92
N ILE A 61 6.01 -0.94 -0.72
CA ILE A 61 7.09 -1.37 0.21
C ILE A 61 8.43 -0.70 -0.13
N ILE A 62 8.76 -0.61 -1.43
CA ILE A 62 10.02 0.00 -1.87
C ILE A 62 10.01 1.51 -1.56
N ILE A 63 8.94 2.21 -1.95
CA ILE A 63 8.84 3.67 -1.77
C ILE A 63 8.77 4.04 -0.29
N GLU A 64 7.99 3.31 0.51
CA GLU A 64 7.82 3.52 1.95
C GLU A 64 9.17 3.50 2.69
N LEU A 65 10.09 2.59 2.30
CA LEU A 65 11.43 2.53 2.87
C LEU A 65 12.20 3.86 2.70
N PHE A 66 12.11 4.48 1.52
CA PHE A 66 12.73 5.77 1.26
C PHE A 66 11.97 6.90 1.95
N SER A 67 10.63 6.87 1.94
CA SER A 67 9.77 7.89 2.53
C SER A 67 9.99 8.03 4.03
N LYS A 68 10.13 6.91 4.75
CA LYS A 68 10.48 6.91 6.18
C LYS A 68 11.83 7.57 6.45
N ALA A 69 12.84 7.30 5.59
CA ALA A 69 14.14 7.92 5.70
C ALA A 69 14.08 9.43 5.43
N ILE A 70 13.37 9.85 4.38
CA ILE A 70 13.17 11.24 4.01
C ILE A 70 12.45 11.98 5.15
N PHE A 71 11.34 11.41 5.66
CA PHE A 71 10.58 11.99 6.76
C PHE A 71 11.47 12.25 7.99
N LYS A 72 12.24 11.24 8.41
CA LYS A 72 13.14 11.35 9.57
C LYS A 72 14.18 12.47 9.39
N LEU A 73 14.71 12.65 8.19
CA LEU A 73 15.64 13.74 7.88
C LEU A 73 14.94 15.10 7.84
N SER A 74 13.75 15.18 7.24
CA SER A 74 12.97 16.40 7.10
C SER A 74 12.53 16.99 8.44
N VAL A 75 12.22 16.15 9.44
CA VAL A 75 11.72 16.60 10.74
C VAL A 75 12.81 16.77 11.81
N ARG A 76 14.07 16.38 11.52
CA ARG A 76 15.17 16.34 12.50
C ARG A 76 15.37 17.64 13.27
N ASN A 77 15.18 18.79 12.61
CA ASN A 77 15.41 20.11 13.18
C ASN A 77 14.10 20.86 13.51
N ILE A 78 12.96 20.17 13.53
CA ILE A 78 11.64 20.79 13.72
C ILE A 78 11.09 20.38 15.09
N THR A 79 10.77 21.37 15.92
CA THR A 79 10.30 21.15 17.30
C THR A 79 8.77 21.25 17.46
N GLY A 80 8.04 21.71 16.42
CA GLY A 80 6.59 21.89 16.48
C GLY A 80 5.82 20.64 16.07
N LYS A 81 5.07 20.02 17.00
CA LYS A 81 4.24 18.82 16.74
C LYS A 81 3.32 18.95 15.52
N GLY A 82 2.63 20.09 15.38
CA GLY A 82 1.76 20.34 14.24
C GLY A 82 2.50 20.41 12.90
N LYS A 83 3.72 20.97 12.88
CA LYS A 83 4.57 21.03 11.67
C LYS A 83 5.08 19.64 11.29
N VAL A 84 5.47 18.83 12.27
CA VAL A 84 5.90 17.43 12.07
C VAL A 84 4.76 16.60 11.49
N SER A 85 3.55 16.69 12.05
CA SER A 85 2.37 15.99 11.51
C SER A 85 2.02 16.44 10.09
N PHE A 86 2.11 17.74 9.80
CA PHE A 86 1.86 18.26 8.45
C PHE A 86 2.87 17.71 7.43
N ILE A 87 4.16 17.69 7.79
CA ILE A 87 5.22 17.10 6.95
C ILE A 87 4.99 15.60 6.74
N ARG A 88 4.52 14.89 7.77
CA ARG A 88 4.15 13.46 7.65
C ARG A 88 3.07 13.27 6.60
N ILE A 89 1.96 14.02 6.69
CA ILE A 89 0.85 13.96 5.72
C ILE A 89 1.34 14.22 4.29
N ILE A 90 2.21 15.21 4.10
CA ILE A 90 2.75 15.54 2.78
C ILE A 90 3.61 14.39 2.25
N ILE A 91 4.54 13.88 3.06
CA ILE A 91 5.46 12.83 2.62
C ILE A 91 4.70 11.54 2.32
N GLU A 92 3.81 11.10 3.20
CA GLU A 92 3.01 9.89 2.94
C GLU A 92 2.09 10.07 1.72
N GLY A 93 1.40 11.22 1.63
CA GLY A 93 0.53 11.53 0.50
C GLY A 93 1.26 11.52 -0.85
N ILE A 94 2.43 12.16 -0.92
CA ILE A 94 3.26 12.14 -2.13
C ILE A 94 3.76 10.73 -2.44
N SER A 95 4.13 9.96 -1.42
CA SER A 95 4.66 8.61 -1.58
C SER A 95 3.62 7.66 -2.16
N ILE A 96 2.42 7.66 -1.58
CA ILE A 96 1.30 6.83 -2.08
C ILE A 96 0.88 7.30 -3.47
N TRP A 97 0.78 8.61 -3.71
CA TRP A 97 0.47 9.13 -5.03
C TRP A 97 1.51 8.68 -6.06
N LEU A 98 2.80 8.76 -5.74
CA LEU A 98 3.88 8.32 -6.64
C LEU A 98 3.75 6.83 -6.97
N VAL A 99 3.40 5.99 -6.00
CA VAL A 99 3.15 4.55 -6.21
C VAL A 99 1.97 4.34 -7.15
N LEU A 100 0.83 5.00 -6.89
CA LEU A 100 -0.38 4.88 -7.72
C LEU A 100 -0.12 5.35 -9.16
N PHE A 101 0.46 6.55 -9.31
CA PHE A 101 0.80 7.13 -10.60
C PHE A 101 1.75 6.22 -11.40
N THR A 102 2.78 5.68 -10.74
CA THR A 102 3.71 4.76 -11.40
C THR A 102 2.97 3.50 -11.86
N VAL A 103 2.17 2.88 -11.01
CA VAL A 103 1.46 1.64 -11.39
C VAL A 103 0.43 1.91 -12.50
N ASP A 104 -0.30 3.02 -12.44
CA ASP A 104 -1.27 3.40 -13.48
C ASP A 104 -0.58 3.60 -14.85
N GLU A 105 0.50 4.38 -14.90
CA GLU A 105 1.23 4.66 -16.15
C GLU A 105 1.86 3.38 -16.76
N PHE A 106 2.31 2.45 -15.93
CA PHE A 106 2.82 1.16 -16.40
C PHE A 106 1.69 0.20 -16.83
N MET A 107 0.46 0.39 -16.37
CA MET A 107 -0.67 -0.50 -16.61
C MET A 107 -1.72 0.11 -17.55
N ASN A 108 -1.67 -0.24 -18.84
CA ASN A 108 -2.69 0.14 -19.84
C ASN A 108 -4.11 -0.46 -19.62
N SER A 109 -4.40 -1.05 -18.45
CA SER A 109 -5.63 -1.80 -18.18
C SER A 109 -6.57 -1.14 -17.17
N ILE A 110 -6.09 -0.12 -16.48
CA ILE A 110 -6.83 0.75 -15.58
C ILE A 110 -6.54 2.17 -16.07
N THR A 111 -7.55 3.04 -16.01
CA THR A 111 -7.38 4.44 -16.41
C THR A 111 -7.75 5.29 -15.22
N LEU A 112 -6.76 5.71 -14.44
CA LEU A 112 -6.97 6.69 -13.38
C LEU A 112 -6.80 8.10 -13.96
N SER A 113 -7.75 8.98 -13.65
CA SER A 113 -7.50 10.40 -13.87
C SER A 113 -6.57 10.91 -12.77
N LEU A 114 -5.72 11.90 -13.07
CA LEU A 114 -4.88 12.55 -12.06
C LEU A 114 -5.68 13.01 -10.82
N LYS A 115 -6.93 13.47 -11.01
CA LYS A 115 -7.81 13.82 -9.89
C LYS A 115 -8.13 12.62 -9.02
N THR A 116 -8.44 11.49 -9.65
CA THR A 116 -8.74 10.23 -8.96
C THR A 116 -7.53 9.74 -8.18
N GLU A 117 -6.34 9.72 -8.80
CA GLU A 117 -5.10 9.33 -8.11
C GLU A 117 -4.85 10.14 -6.85
N ILE A 118 -4.97 11.47 -6.94
CA ILE A 118 -4.76 12.37 -5.81
C ILE A 118 -5.78 12.10 -4.69
N ILE A 119 -7.07 11.89 -5.04
CA ILE A 119 -8.12 11.59 -4.06
C ILE A 119 -7.83 10.26 -3.34
N VAL A 120 -7.49 9.22 -4.09
CA VAL A 120 -7.16 7.90 -3.54
C VAL A 120 -5.91 7.98 -2.67
N ALA A 121 -4.85 8.64 -3.15
CA ALA A 121 -3.61 8.82 -2.40
C ALA A 121 -3.83 9.54 -1.07
N LEU A 122 -4.61 10.62 -1.07
CA LEU A 122 -4.93 11.36 0.14
C LEU A 122 -5.73 10.50 1.13
N LEU A 123 -6.71 9.75 0.64
CA LEU A 123 -7.52 8.86 1.46
C LEU A 123 -6.68 7.76 2.12
N LEU A 124 -5.82 7.10 1.33
CA LEU A 124 -4.90 6.09 1.83
C LEU A 124 -3.88 6.67 2.81
N ALA A 125 -3.32 7.86 2.54
CA ALA A 125 -2.37 8.50 3.45
C ALA A 125 -2.99 8.85 4.80
N VAL A 126 -4.24 9.31 4.80
CA VAL A 126 -4.98 9.56 6.06
C VAL A 126 -5.21 8.26 6.82
N LEU A 127 -5.60 7.16 6.14
CA LEU A 127 -5.75 5.85 6.77
C LEU A 127 -4.44 5.39 7.39
N GLU A 128 -3.34 5.44 6.64
CA GLU A 128 -2.01 5.03 7.10
C GLU A 128 -1.60 5.80 8.37
N ILE A 129 -1.74 7.13 8.38
CA ILE A 129 -1.41 7.95 9.55
C ILE A 129 -2.31 7.63 10.75
N ILE A 130 -3.61 7.37 10.54
CA ILE A 130 -4.53 7.01 11.62
C ILE A 130 -4.17 5.65 12.22
N PHE A 131 -3.76 4.68 11.40
CA PHE A 131 -3.37 3.36 11.87
C PHE A 131 -1.99 3.38 12.54
N ASP A 132 -1.01 4.08 11.97
CA ASP A 132 0.33 4.25 12.56
C ASP A 132 0.28 4.89 13.95
N ASN A 133 -0.55 5.93 14.13
CA ASN A 133 -0.67 6.61 15.42
C ASN A 133 -1.28 5.74 16.54
N LYS A 134 -1.83 4.55 16.20
CA LYS A 134 -2.33 3.59 17.20
C LYS A 134 -1.24 2.64 17.70
N GLU A 135 -0.13 2.49 16.98
CA GLU A 135 0.99 1.62 17.38
C GLU A 135 1.89 2.27 18.45
N ASP A 136 1.82 3.60 18.62
CA ASP A 136 2.58 4.37 19.62
C ASP A 136 1.90 4.45 21.02
N LYS A 137 0.95 3.55 21.34
CA LYS A 137 0.27 3.48 22.66
C LYS A 137 0.35 2.11 23.31
#